data_AF-A0A9P6ZAB0-F1
#
_entry.id   AF-A0A9P6ZAB0-F1
#
_cell.length_a   1.000
_cell.length_b   1.000
_cell.length_c   1.000
_cell.angle_alpha   90.00
_cell.angle_beta   90.00
_cell.angle_gamma   90.00
#
_symmetry.space_group_name_H-M   'P 1'
#
loop_
_entity.id
_entity.type
_entity.pdbx_description
1 polymer ?
#
loop_
_entity_poly.entity_id
_entity_poly.type
_entity_poly.pdbx_seq_one_letter_code
_entity_poly.pdbx_strand_id
1 'polypeptide(L)'
;MSTLLFSENKDPDILLVNNKKKNKIENELEEIYKEATPDLPLSKSLYLLVNVHGKVFDKAVQTIRQSNKLELSLKLSESPTIKALLSIEKYFETNPTHFNHVYEPLKEKILKVNHPQHEASMRILGYFLLYSNTFQAMARDFIYQQIASDNKRDQLSSIVLLRFLYTHYIKSSSEEHLDFISHFMPIIVQVTEKYSESATLLSCSACELSLIYCWYLYNQFSQEGFRNDKKAIIMEIEEETKEKGTMENVIKQTNKLINIIRKWHKTKDELSEVAYDELSQLISSISNEPDATHAFQLITTYLTPKSVLSEKPLTMKKLKSIVSFKEEDASSILLSKAKLLLLLILQNGYYYKTYSKEEALPEEAIIMKECFLKEYEKVKNDKKSIISSLFIHLPYLCPPPPHSCFKYSAAITICNQCKSTTTQKKANVAYYYKIQ
;
A
#
# COMPACT_ATOMS: atom_id res chain seq x y z
N MET A 1 76.46 -14.47 -30.63
CA MET A 1 75.02 -14.79 -30.55
C MET A 1 74.89 -15.93 -29.55
N SER A 2 74.55 -15.59 -28.31
CA SER A 2 73.22 -15.85 -27.72
C SER A 2 73.01 -17.34 -27.41
N THR A 3 73.24 -17.76 -26.16
CA THR A 3 72.20 -18.16 -25.16
C THR A 3 71.44 -19.43 -25.56
N LEU A 4 71.27 -20.49 -24.77
CA LEU A 4 71.07 -20.63 -23.33
C LEU A 4 71.39 -22.08 -22.89
N LEU A 5 71.93 -22.19 -21.68
CA LEU A 5 71.93 -23.39 -20.86
C LEU A 5 70.47 -23.79 -20.54
N PHE A 6 70.06 -25.00 -20.92
CA PHE A 6 68.95 -25.67 -20.26
C PHE A 6 69.48 -26.27 -18.95
N SER A 7 69.34 -25.56 -17.83
CA SER A 7 69.40 -26.19 -16.52
C SER A 7 67.98 -26.63 -16.16
N GLU A 8 67.79 -27.94 -16.12
CA GLU A 8 66.72 -28.55 -15.35
C GLU A 8 67.06 -28.37 -13.87
N ASN A 9 66.42 -27.40 -13.22
CA ASN A 9 66.26 -27.42 -11.77
C ASN A 9 64.81 -27.01 -11.48
N LYS A 10 63.93 -28.02 -11.49
CA LYS A 10 62.63 -27.92 -10.82
C LYS A 10 62.92 -27.99 -9.32
N ASP A 11 63.01 -26.83 -8.67
CA ASP A 11 63.05 -26.75 -7.21
C ASP A 11 61.78 -27.39 -6.62
N PRO A 12 61.89 -28.51 -5.87
CA PRO A 12 60.75 -29.11 -5.17
C PRO A 12 60.30 -28.24 -3.99
N ASP A 13 61.17 -27.34 -3.51
CA ASP A 13 60.96 -26.57 -2.29
C ASP A 13 60.02 -25.37 -2.47
N ILE A 14 59.90 -24.79 -3.67
CA ILE A 14 58.97 -23.67 -3.91
C ILE A 14 57.51 -24.15 -3.89
N LEU A 15 57.25 -25.38 -4.36
CA LEU A 15 55.92 -26.01 -4.30
C LEU A 15 55.56 -26.47 -2.88
N LEU A 16 56.52 -26.96 -2.10
CA LEU A 16 56.32 -27.34 -0.70
C LEU A 16 56.11 -26.13 0.23
N VAL A 17 56.80 -25.01 -0.01
CA VAL A 17 56.61 -23.76 0.75
C VAL A 17 55.28 -23.09 0.37
N ASN A 18 54.87 -23.15 -0.90
CA ASN A 18 53.54 -22.66 -1.31
C ASN A 18 52.41 -23.55 -0.79
N ASN A 19 52.55 -24.89 -0.79
CA ASN A 19 51.54 -25.77 -0.21
C ASN A 19 51.49 -25.69 1.33
N LYS A 20 52.62 -25.50 2.02
CA LYS A 20 52.63 -25.24 3.47
C LYS A 20 52.00 -23.89 3.81
N LYS A 21 52.24 -22.83 3.02
CA LYS A 21 51.56 -21.53 3.21
C LYS A 21 50.06 -21.60 2.90
N LYS A 22 49.66 -22.34 1.86
CA LYS A 22 48.26 -22.54 1.49
C LYS A 22 47.50 -23.34 2.56
N ASN A 23 48.09 -24.43 3.06
CA ASN A 23 47.56 -25.20 4.19
C ASN A 23 47.54 -24.40 5.50
N LYS A 24 48.49 -23.47 5.71
CA LYS A 24 48.50 -22.61 6.90
C LYS A 24 47.38 -21.56 6.85
N ILE A 25 47.14 -20.97 5.69
CA ILE A 25 46.02 -20.04 5.46
C ILE A 25 44.68 -20.78 5.58
N GLU A 26 44.58 -22.00 5.04
CA GLU A 26 43.38 -22.83 5.18
C GLU A 26 43.14 -23.25 6.64
N ASN A 27 44.18 -23.61 7.39
CA ASN A 27 44.07 -23.92 8.82
C ASN A 27 43.77 -22.68 9.68
N GLU A 28 44.37 -21.52 9.39
CA GLU A 28 44.05 -20.24 10.07
C GLU A 28 42.60 -19.82 9.75
N LEU A 29 42.13 -20.04 8.51
CA LEU A 29 40.73 -19.84 8.13
C LEU A 29 39.79 -20.81 8.88
N GLU A 30 40.15 -22.08 9.04
CA GLU A 30 39.38 -23.06 9.82
C GLU A 30 39.36 -22.75 11.33
N GLU A 31 40.46 -22.25 11.89
CA GLU A 31 40.51 -21.79 13.29
C GLU A 31 39.65 -20.54 13.51
N ILE A 32 39.76 -19.54 12.62
CA ILE A 32 38.86 -18.37 12.63
C ILE A 32 37.40 -18.81 12.46
N TYR A 33 37.12 -19.84 11.67
CA TYR A 33 35.77 -20.40 11.51
C TYR A 33 35.23 -21.04 12.79
N LYS A 34 36.10 -21.71 13.57
CA LYS A 34 35.75 -22.31 14.86
C LYS A 34 35.59 -21.26 15.96
N GLU A 35 36.39 -20.20 15.95
CA GLU A 35 36.28 -19.07 16.90
C GLU A 35 35.12 -18.12 16.58
N ALA A 36 34.78 -17.93 15.30
CA ALA A 36 33.69 -17.07 14.83
C ALA A 36 32.31 -17.73 14.94
N THR A 37 32.06 -18.52 15.99
CA THR A 37 30.71 -19.03 16.22
C THR A 37 29.84 -17.94 16.85
N PRO A 38 28.64 -17.70 16.32
CA PRO A 38 27.71 -16.77 16.94
C PRO A 38 27.14 -17.43 18.20
N ASP A 39 27.65 -17.06 19.37
CA ASP A 39 27.45 -17.74 20.66
C ASP A 39 26.82 -16.84 21.75
N LEU A 40 26.32 -15.66 21.37
CA LEU A 40 25.73 -14.74 22.34
C LEU A 40 24.38 -15.27 22.85
N PRO A 41 24.13 -15.30 24.18
CA PRO A 41 22.82 -15.63 24.72
C PRO A 41 21.74 -14.69 24.17
N LEU A 42 20.53 -15.22 23.96
CA LEU A 42 19.42 -14.49 23.34
C LEU A 42 19.17 -13.12 23.98
N SER A 43 19.12 -13.05 25.31
CA SER A 43 18.90 -11.81 26.06
C SER A 43 20.00 -10.76 25.80
N LYS A 44 21.26 -11.19 25.70
CA LYS A 44 22.41 -10.33 25.41
C LYS A 44 22.39 -9.83 23.96
N SER A 45 22.04 -10.71 23.01
CA SER A 45 21.87 -10.35 21.60
C SER A 45 20.78 -9.31 21.41
N LEU A 46 19.60 -9.51 22.01
CA LEU A 46 18.49 -8.55 21.96
C LEU A 46 18.85 -7.22 22.63
N TYR A 47 19.50 -7.27 23.80
CA TYR A 47 19.96 -6.05 24.49
C TYR A 47 20.93 -5.24 23.62
N LEU A 48 21.88 -5.91 22.98
CA LEU A 48 22.84 -5.25 22.09
C LEU A 48 22.10 -4.57 20.92
N LEU A 49 21.27 -5.34 20.20
CA LEU A 49 20.62 -4.86 18.99
C LEU A 49 19.65 -3.70 19.23
N VAL A 50 18.94 -3.70 20.36
CA VAL A 50 18.01 -2.59 20.71
C VAL A 50 18.75 -1.27 20.94
N ASN A 51 20.03 -1.30 21.30
CA ASN A 51 20.85 -0.12 21.58
C ASN A 51 21.78 0.28 20.42
N VAL A 52 21.73 -0.42 19.28
CA VAL A 52 22.53 -0.08 18.09
C VAL A 52 21.85 1.02 17.28
N HIS A 53 22.65 1.95 16.76
CA HIS A 53 22.17 3.01 15.87
C HIS A 53 21.63 2.42 14.56
N GLY A 54 20.49 2.93 14.06
CA GLY A 54 19.80 2.39 12.88
C GLY A 54 20.70 2.16 11.66
N LYS A 55 21.49 3.16 11.26
CA LYS A 55 22.45 3.04 10.15
C LYS A 55 23.46 1.90 10.31
N VAL A 56 23.89 1.62 11.54
CA VAL A 56 24.84 0.53 11.84
C VAL A 56 24.14 -0.82 11.72
N PHE A 57 22.88 -0.89 12.17
CA PHE A 57 22.03 -2.06 11.98
C PHE A 57 21.79 -2.36 10.50
N ASP A 58 21.34 -1.37 9.73
CA ASP A 58 21.03 -1.53 8.31
C ASP A 58 22.28 -1.96 7.52
N LYS A 59 23.46 -1.40 7.84
CA LYS A 59 24.74 -1.83 7.26
C LYS A 59 25.07 -3.29 7.61
N ALA A 60 24.85 -3.71 8.86
CA ALA A 60 25.08 -5.09 9.28
C ALA A 60 24.17 -6.07 8.51
N VAL A 61 22.89 -5.73 8.34
CA VAL A 61 21.93 -6.51 7.54
C VAL A 61 22.39 -6.59 6.09
N GLN A 62 22.80 -5.47 5.48
CA GLN A 62 23.30 -5.46 4.12
C GLN A 62 24.54 -6.38 3.97
N THR A 63 25.49 -6.31 4.92
CA THR A 63 26.66 -7.21 4.92
C THR A 63 26.22 -8.67 4.99
N ILE A 64 25.30 -9.04 5.90
CA ILE A 64 24.80 -10.42 6.00
C ILE A 64 24.20 -10.90 4.67
N ARG A 65 23.46 -10.04 3.97
CA ARG A 65 22.79 -10.38 2.72
C ARG A 65 23.75 -10.51 1.52
N GLN A 66 24.82 -9.71 1.50
CA GLN A 66 25.71 -9.61 0.35
C GLN A 66 26.96 -10.48 0.47
N SER A 67 27.34 -10.86 1.69
CA SER A 67 28.54 -11.66 1.93
C SER A 67 28.28 -13.16 1.74
N ASN A 68 29.26 -13.84 1.15
CA ASN A 68 29.29 -15.30 1.19
C ASN A 68 29.64 -15.81 2.60
N LYS A 69 29.48 -17.12 2.85
CA LYS A 69 29.67 -17.72 4.18
C LYS A 69 31.07 -17.48 4.77
N LEU A 70 32.09 -17.38 3.91
CA LEU A 70 33.49 -17.22 4.32
C LEU A 70 33.78 -15.76 4.70
N GLU A 71 33.30 -14.81 3.91
CA GLU A 71 33.34 -13.37 4.25
C GLU A 71 32.55 -13.07 5.53
N LEU A 72 31.39 -13.69 5.70
CA LEU A 72 30.55 -13.49 6.88
C LEU A 72 31.25 -13.96 8.16
N SER A 73 32.03 -15.04 8.07
CA SER A 73 32.84 -15.57 9.18
C SER A 73 33.94 -14.59 9.61
N LEU A 74 34.56 -13.88 8.65
CA LEU A 74 35.51 -12.80 8.96
C LEU A 74 34.81 -11.57 9.56
N LYS A 75 33.59 -11.24 9.11
CA LYS A 75 32.82 -10.10 9.65
C LYS A 75 32.18 -10.35 11.01
N LEU A 76 32.03 -11.61 11.40
CA LEU A 76 31.53 -12.02 12.72
C LEU A 76 32.42 -11.53 13.87
N SER A 77 33.74 -11.50 13.68
CA SER A 77 34.69 -10.99 14.68
C SER A 77 34.76 -9.45 14.70
N GLU A 78 34.50 -8.80 13.56
CA GLU A 78 34.59 -7.34 13.41
C GLU A 78 33.32 -6.58 13.83
N SER A 79 32.15 -7.23 13.78
CA SER A 79 30.85 -6.57 13.97
C SER A 79 30.01 -7.24 15.05
N PRO A 80 29.91 -6.64 16.25
CA PRO A 80 29.03 -7.13 17.31
C PRO A 80 27.56 -7.23 16.90
N THR A 81 27.12 -6.37 15.98
CA THR A 81 25.75 -6.37 15.43
C THR A 81 25.50 -7.60 14.56
N ILE A 82 26.44 -7.95 13.67
CA ILE A 82 26.35 -9.17 12.85
C ILE A 82 26.36 -10.39 13.76
N LYS A 83 27.30 -10.43 14.73
CA LYS A 83 27.37 -11.52 15.70
C LYS A 83 26.06 -11.70 16.47
N ALA A 84 25.43 -10.61 16.92
CA ALA A 84 24.16 -10.68 17.64
C ALA A 84 23.00 -11.19 16.76
N LEU A 85 22.87 -10.74 15.51
CA LEU A 85 21.83 -11.22 14.59
C LEU A 85 21.99 -12.73 14.31
N LEU A 86 23.19 -13.16 13.95
CA LEU A 86 23.47 -14.57 13.66
C LEU A 86 23.38 -15.47 14.90
N SER A 87 23.60 -14.92 16.11
CA SER A 87 23.41 -15.68 17.36
C SER A 87 21.94 -15.96 17.64
N ILE A 88 21.05 -15.06 17.22
CA ILE A 88 19.59 -15.29 17.29
C ILE A 88 19.17 -16.32 16.24
N GLU A 89 19.73 -16.28 15.03
CA GLU A 89 19.48 -17.31 14.02
C GLU A 89 19.90 -18.70 14.52
N LYS A 90 21.11 -18.83 15.08
CA LYS A 90 21.59 -20.08 15.71
C LYS A 90 20.69 -20.53 16.87
N TYR A 91 20.15 -19.59 17.64
CA TYR A 91 19.18 -19.90 18.70
C TYR A 91 17.92 -20.56 18.12
N PHE A 92 17.43 -20.11 16.96
CA PHE A 92 16.28 -20.70 16.31
C PHE A 92 16.58 -22.07 15.67
N GLU A 93 17.80 -22.35 15.24
CA GLU A 93 18.20 -23.70 14.79
C GLU A 93 17.95 -24.75 15.88
N THR A 94 18.13 -24.37 17.14
CA THR A 94 17.89 -25.24 18.30
C THR A 94 16.48 -25.11 18.87
N ASN A 95 15.73 -24.05 18.51
CA ASN A 95 14.41 -23.73 19.04
C ASN A 95 13.43 -23.25 17.93
N PRO A 96 13.14 -24.08 16.91
CA PRO A 96 12.49 -23.66 15.66
C PRO A 96 11.01 -23.28 15.77
N THR A 97 10.40 -23.36 16.97
CA THR A 97 9.01 -22.96 17.23
C THR A 97 8.91 -21.74 18.15
N HIS A 98 10.04 -21.20 18.60
CA HIS A 98 10.08 -20.24 19.70
C HIS A 98 10.37 -18.80 19.25
N PHE A 99 9.78 -18.39 18.12
CA PHE A 99 9.87 -16.98 17.68
C PHE A 99 9.26 -16.00 18.71
N ASN A 100 8.31 -16.48 19.53
CA ASN A 100 7.78 -15.75 20.67
C ASN A 100 8.85 -15.25 21.66
N HIS A 101 9.97 -15.97 21.82
CA HIS A 101 11.06 -15.55 22.73
C HIS A 101 11.79 -14.29 22.25
N VAL A 102 11.73 -13.98 20.95
CA VAL A 102 12.21 -12.72 20.37
C VAL A 102 11.09 -11.70 20.31
N TYR A 103 9.90 -12.12 19.91
CA TYR A 103 8.77 -11.21 19.71
C TYR A 103 8.26 -10.58 21.00
N GLU A 104 7.99 -11.35 22.06
CA GLU A 104 7.36 -10.82 23.29
C GLU A 104 8.18 -9.70 23.96
N PRO A 105 9.51 -9.83 24.17
CA PRO A 105 10.32 -8.76 24.76
C PRO A 105 10.38 -7.48 23.91
N LEU A 106 10.18 -7.60 22.60
CA LEU A 106 10.22 -6.49 21.65
C LEU A 106 8.83 -5.85 21.47
N LYS A 107 7.75 -6.64 21.52
CA LYS A 107 6.35 -6.21 21.36
C LYS A 107 6.00 -5.08 22.31
N GLU A 108 6.41 -5.18 23.58
CA GLU A 108 6.11 -4.16 24.59
C GLU A 108 6.65 -2.77 24.22
N LYS A 109 7.68 -2.72 23.38
CA LYS A 109 8.32 -1.48 22.92
C LYS A 109 7.66 -0.93 21.65
N ILE A 110 7.02 -1.78 20.84
CA ILE A 110 6.31 -1.41 19.59
C ILE A 110 5.04 -0.59 19.88
N LEU A 111 4.40 -0.76 21.03
CA LEU A 111 3.17 -0.01 21.33
C LEU A 111 3.43 1.30 22.09
N LYS A 112 4.69 1.63 22.39
CA LYS A 112 5.07 2.85 23.10
C LYS A 112 5.39 3.98 22.12
N VAL A 113 4.48 4.95 22.04
CA VAL A 113 4.62 6.15 21.20
C VAL A 113 5.87 6.95 21.60
N ASN A 114 6.65 7.40 20.61
CA ASN A 114 7.84 8.27 20.76
C ASN A 114 9.04 7.69 21.54
N HIS A 115 9.13 6.37 21.73
CA HIS A 115 10.30 5.77 22.37
C HIS A 115 11.42 5.52 21.34
N PRO A 116 12.68 5.95 21.55
CA PRO A 116 13.76 5.72 20.58
C PRO A 116 14.02 4.21 20.33
N GLN A 117 13.75 3.34 21.29
CA GLN A 117 13.85 1.87 21.13
C GLN A 117 12.67 1.23 20.38
N HIS A 118 11.60 1.98 20.07
CA HIS A 118 10.46 1.51 19.28
C HIS A 118 10.93 1.08 17.89
N GLU A 119 11.69 1.96 17.23
CA GLU A 119 12.22 1.70 15.90
C GLU A 119 13.21 0.52 15.89
N ALA A 120 14.14 0.49 16.86
CA ALA A 120 15.12 -0.60 16.97
C ALA A 120 14.45 -1.97 17.10
N SER A 121 13.39 -2.08 17.91
CA SER A 121 12.64 -3.33 18.10
C SER A 121 11.99 -3.80 16.80
N MET A 122 11.39 -2.88 16.03
CA MET A 122 10.79 -3.22 14.74
C MET A 122 11.84 -3.54 13.66
N ARG A 123 13.03 -2.91 13.69
CA ARG A 123 14.15 -3.27 12.79
C ARG A 123 14.62 -4.71 13.01
N ILE A 124 14.76 -5.12 14.28
CA ILE A 124 15.16 -6.49 14.65
C ILE A 124 14.14 -7.50 14.10
N LEU A 125 12.84 -7.28 14.35
CA LEU A 125 11.79 -8.15 13.81
C LEU A 125 11.74 -8.10 12.27
N GLY A 126 11.96 -6.92 11.70
CA GLY A 126 12.02 -6.69 10.25
C GLY A 126 13.09 -7.52 9.56
N TYR A 127 14.25 -7.68 10.17
CA TYR A 127 15.30 -8.56 9.66
C TYR A 127 14.80 -10.00 9.48
N PHE A 128 14.16 -10.57 10.51
CA PHE A 128 13.64 -11.94 10.41
C PHE A 128 12.48 -12.05 9.41
N LEU A 129 11.63 -11.02 9.32
CA LEU A 129 10.48 -11.03 8.42
C LEU A 129 10.85 -10.87 6.94
N LEU A 130 11.91 -10.11 6.63
CA LEU A 130 12.25 -9.72 5.25
C LEU A 130 13.55 -10.35 4.73
N TYR A 131 14.53 -10.65 5.59
CA TYR A 131 15.90 -10.90 5.14
C TYR A 131 16.55 -12.19 5.66
N SER A 132 16.00 -12.82 6.72
CA SER A 132 16.53 -14.10 7.20
C SER A 132 16.15 -15.25 6.27
N ASN A 133 17.11 -15.79 5.53
CA ASN A 133 16.85 -16.87 4.56
C ASN A 133 16.25 -18.12 5.20
N THR A 134 16.66 -18.45 6.43
CA THR A 134 16.29 -19.71 7.09
C THR A 134 15.00 -19.57 7.91
N PHE A 135 14.77 -18.41 8.53
CA PHE A 135 13.72 -18.24 9.55
C PHE A 135 12.58 -17.32 9.13
N GLN A 136 12.60 -16.82 7.89
CA GLN A 136 11.57 -15.92 7.38
C GLN A 136 10.17 -16.54 7.39
N ALA A 137 10.01 -17.79 6.95
CA ALA A 137 8.71 -18.45 6.94
C ALA A 137 8.14 -18.54 8.37
N MET A 138 8.93 -19.03 9.33
CA MET A 138 8.55 -19.10 10.75
C MET A 138 8.15 -17.73 11.30
N ALA A 139 8.94 -16.69 11.04
CA ALA A 139 8.67 -15.34 11.53
C ALA A 139 7.37 -14.77 10.93
N ARG A 140 7.16 -14.96 9.62
CA ARG A 140 5.96 -14.51 8.92
C ARG A 140 4.72 -15.24 9.42
N ASP A 141 4.78 -16.57 9.56
CA ASP A 141 3.68 -17.39 10.08
C ASP A 141 3.32 -16.99 11.52
N PHE A 142 4.32 -16.71 12.36
CA PHE A 142 4.08 -16.23 13.71
C PHE A 142 3.32 -14.90 13.71
N ILE A 143 3.76 -13.91 12.93
CA ILE A 143 3.07 -12.62 12.82
C ILE A 143 1.66 -12.79 12.23
N TYR A 144 1.49 -13.69 11.27
CA TYR A 144 0.17 -14.03 10.72
C TYR A 144 -0.76 -14.51 11.82
N GLN A 145 -0.31 -15.43 12.67
CA GLN A 145 -1.07 -15.93 13.83
C GLN A 145 -1.39 -14.80 14.83
N GLN A 146 -0.47 -13.86 15.07
CA GLN A 146 -0.76 -12.71 15.94
C GLN A 146 -1.88 -11.84 15.38
N ILE A 147 -1.93 -11.64 14.05
CA ILE A 147 -3.00 -10.88 13.39
C ILE A 147 -4.32 -11.67 13.39
N ALA A 148 -4.26 -12.98 13.18
CA ALA A 148 -5.43 -13.86 13.19
C ALA A 148 -6.02 -14.08 14.59
N SER A 149 -5.26 -13.79 15.66
CA SER A 149 -5.72 -13.93 17.04
C SER A 149 -6.88 -12.98 17.39
N ASP A 150 -7.56 -13.25 18.51
CA ASP A 150 -8.57 -12.35 19.08
C ASP A 150 -7.96 -11.24 19.95
N ASN A 151 -6.65 -11.25 20.18
CA ASN A 151 -5.99 -10.27 21.02
C ASN A 151 -5.72 -8.96 20.26
N LYS A 152 -6.55 -7.96 20.51
CA LYS A 152 -6.44 -6.61 19.91
C LYS A 152 -5.06 -5.98 20.06
N ARG A 153 -4.34 -6.25 21.16
CA ARG A 153 -3.00 -5.70 21.41
C ARG A 153 -1.97 -6.32 20.47
N ASP A 154 -2.03 -7.63 20.29
CA ASP A 154 -1.14 -8.37 19.40
C ASP A 154 -1.42 -7.97 17.96
N GLN A 155 -2.70 -7.94 17.55
CA GLN A 155 -3.15 -7.46 16.25
C GLN A 155 -2.60 -6.05 15.95
N LEU A 156 -2.76 -5.10 16.88
CA LEU A 156 -2.29 -3.73 16.69
C LEU A 156 -0.77 -3.66 16.55
N SER A 157 -0.03 -4.36 17.40
CA SER A 157 1.44 -4.35 17.36
C SER A 157 1.98 -4.91 16.05
N SER A 158 1.37 -5.99 15.54
CA SER A 158 1.71 -6.58 14.24
C SER A 158 1.41 -5.62 13.10
N ILE A 159 0.25 -4.93 13.12
CA ILE A 159 -0.10 -3.95 12.08
C ILE A 159 0.85 -2.74 12.09
N VAL A 160 1.24 -2.26 13.26
CA VAL A 160 2.25 -1.18 13.39
C VAL A 160 3.60 -1.63 12.83
N LEU A 161 4.04 -2.84 13.17
CA LEU A 161 5.26 -3.44 12.62
C LEU A 161 5.20 -3.52 11.08
N LEU A 162 4.14 -4.09 10.52
CA LEU A 162 3.99 -4.23 9.06
C LEU A 162 3.95 -2.87 8.34
N ARG A 163 3.32 -1.86 8.94
CA ARG A 163 3.34 -0.48 8.42
C ARG A 163 4.74 0.12 8.46
N PHE A 164 5.49 -0.11 9.53
CA PHE A 164 6.89 0.32 9.62
C PHE A 164 7.74 -0.33 8.53
N LEU A 165 7.63 -1.65 8.36
CA LEU A 165 8.35 -2.37 7.32
C LEU A 165 8.02 -1.87 5.92
N TYR A 166 6.73 -1.63 5.66
CA TYR A 166 6.33 -1.03 4.39
C TYR A 166 7.02 0.31 4.15
N THR A 167 6.97 1.20 5.14
CA THR A 167 7.44 2.58 5.01
C THR A 167 8.96 2.66 4.83
N HIS A 168 9.72 1.82 5.53
CA HIS A 168 11.17 1.93 5.61
C HIS A 168 11.94 0.96 4.70
N TYR A 169 11.35 -0.18 4.34
CA TYR A 169 12.06 -1.25 3.65
C TYR A 169 11.39 -1.70 2.33
N ILE A 170 10.05 -1.66 2.24
CA ILE A 170 9.35 -2.20 1.06
C ILE A 170 9.01 -1.13 0.03
N LYS A 171 8.56 0.05 0.45
CA LYS A 171 8.04 1.09 -0.46
C LYS A 171 9.04 1.49 -1.56
N SER A 172 10.33 1.44 -1.28
CA SER A 172 11.42 1.78 -2.22
C SER A 172 11.86 0.61 -3.11
N SER A 173 11.42 -0.61 -2.83
CA SER A 173 11.85 -1.83 -3.52
C SER A 173 10.75 -2.26 -4.49
N SER A 174 11.08 -2.30 -5.80
CA SER A 174 10.06 -2.49 -6.84
C SER A 174 9.45 -3.89 -6.82
N GLU A 175 10.20 -4.96 -6.59
CA GLU A 175 9.66 -6.33 -6.73
C GLU A 175 9.99 -7.28 -5.54
N GLU A 176 11.00 -6.96 -4.71
CA GLU A 176 11.61 -7.88 -3.75
C GLU A 176 10.66 -8.43 -2.65
N HIS A 177 9.52 -7.76 -2.41
CA HIS A 177 8.65 -8.05 -1.27
C HIS A 177 7.17 -8.20 -1.66
N LEU A 178 6.89 -8.51 -2.93
CA LEU A 178 5.52 -8.71 -3.42
C LEU A 178 4.82 -9.89 -2.72
N ASP A 179 5.54 -10.98 -2.49
CA ASP A 179 5.08 -12.18 -1.80
C ASP A 179 4.64 -11.87 -0.36
N PHE A 180 5.43 -11.07 0.35
CA PHE A 180 5.18 -10.62 1.71
C PHE A 180 3.89 -9.81 1.80
N ILE A 181 3.72 -8.84 0.90
CA ILE A 181 2.52 -7.99 0.86
C ILE A 181 1.29 -8.84 0.52
N SER A 182 1.41 -9.73 -0.47
CA SER A 182 0.33 -10.63 -0.90
C SER A 182 -0.10 -11.59 0.21
N HIS A 183 0.84 -12.07 1.03
CA HIS A 183 0.59 -12.96 2.16
C HIS A 183 -0.21 -12.26 3.29
N PHE A 184 0.16 -11.03 3.66
CA PHE A 184 -0.46 -10.33 4.79
C PHE A 184 -1.72 -9.53 4.42
N MET A 185 -1.87 -9.08 3.17
CA MET A 185 -2.99 -8.22 2.78
C MET A 185 -4.38 -8.79 3.14
N PRO A 186 -4.71 -10.07 2.83
CA PRO A 186 -6.04 -10.60 3.11
C PRO A 186 -6.40 -10.61 4.60
N ILE A 187 -5.46 -11.00 5.47
CA ILE A 187 -5.71 -11.11 6.91
C ILE A 187 -5.86 -9.72 7.55
N ILE A 188 -5.14 -8.70 7.08
CA ILE A 188 -5.30 -7.32 7.57
C ILE A 188 -6.67 -6.74 7.16
N VAL A 189 -7.16 -7.06 5.96
CA VAL A 189 -8.50 -6.64 5.53
C VAL A 189 -9.57 -7.34 6.39
N GLN A 190 -9.40 -8.62 6.73
CA GLN A 190 -10.30 -9.33 7.65
C GLN A 190 -10.34 -8.68 9.03
N VAL A 191 -9.19 -8.23 9.57
CA VAL A 191 -9.16 -7.46 10.83
C VAL A 191 -9.96 -6.16 10.70
N THR A 192 -9.82 -5.46 9.57
CA THR A 192 -10.57 -4.23 9.31
C THR A 192 -12.08 -4.48 9.27
N GLU A 193 -12.51 -5.56 8.62
CA GLU A 193 -13.92 -5.97 8.55
C GLU A 193 -14.48 -6.38 9.91
N LYS A 194 -13.74 -7.22 10.66
CA LYS A 194 -14.14 -7.71 11.98
C LYS A 194 -14.49 -6.57 12.94
N TYR A 195 -13.78 -5.46 12.83
CA TYR A 195 -13.98 -4.27 13.66
C TYR A 195 -14.62 -3.11 12.88
N SER A 196 -15.36 -3.39 11.81
CA SER A 196 -15.94 -2.37 10.93
C SER A 196 -17.09 -1.57 11.54
N GLU A 197 -17.68 -2.02 12.64
CA GLU A 197 -18.75 -1.27 13.34
C GLU A 197 -18.26 0.04 13.97
N SER A 198 -16.95 0.16 14.24
CA SER A 198 -16.40 1.39 14.82
C SER A 198 -14.97 1.69 14.36
N ALA A 199 -14.69 2.97 14.16
CA ALA A 199 -13.37 3.48 13.80
C ALA A 199 -12.45 3.56 15.02
N THR A 200 -11.91 2.42 15.43
CA THR A 200 -10.92 2.30 16.51
C THR A 200 -9.50 2.51 15.99
N LEU A 201 -8.53 2.71 16.89
CA LEU A 201 -7.12 2.76 16.49
C LEU A 201 -6.68 1.52 15.68
N LEU A 202 -7.13 0.33 16.10
CA LEU A 202 -6.83 -0.93 15.42
C LEU A 202 -7.45 -0.98 14.01
N SER A 203 -8.76 -0.77 13.89
CA SER A 203 -9.45 -0.84 12.59
C SER A 203 -8.99 0.25 11.63
N CYS A 204 -8.73 1.47 12.12
CA CYS A 204 -8.16 2.54 11.30
C CYS A 204 -6.73 2.20 10.83
N SER A 205 -5.86 1.70 11.70
CA SER A 205 -4.48 1.33 11.32
C SER A 205 -4.46 0.18 10.31
N ALA A 206 -5.32 -0.82 10.51
CA ALA A 206 -5.50 -1.94 9.61
C ALA A 206 -6.02 -1.49 8.24
N CYS A 207 -7.02 -0.61 8.21
CA CYS A 207 -7.59 -0.06 6.99
C CYS A 207 -6.56 0.75 6.20
N GLU A 208 -5.80 1.63 6.86
CA GLU A 208 -4.76 2.42 6.20
C GLU A 208 -3.68 1.53 5.59
N LEU A 209 -3.21 0.51 6.33
CA LEU A 209 -2.22 -0.44 5.82
C LEU A 209 -2.78 -1.25 4.65
N SER A 210 -4.05 -1.68 4.73
CA SER A 210 -4.69 -2.45 3.68
C SER A 210 -4.84 -1.65 2.38
N LEU A 211 -5.20 -0.36 2.46
CA LEU A 211 -5.25 0.53 1.29
C LEU A 211 -3.87 0.70 0.65
N ILE A 212 -2.83 0.86 1.48
CA ILE A 212 -1.45 0.94 1.02
C ILE A 212 -1.03 -0.34 0.30
N TYR A 213 -1.39 -1.51 0.84
CA TYR A 213 -1.08 -2.82 0.24
C TYR A 213 -1.88 -3.03 -1.05
N CYS A 214 -3.16 -2.66 -1.08
CA CYS A 214 -3.96 -2.70 -2.30
C CYS A 214 -3.34 -1.84 -3.40
N TRP A 215 -2.91 -0.61 -3.10
CA TRP A 215 -2.19 0.23 -4.06
C TRP A 215 -0.89 -0.42 -4.54
N TYR A 216 -0.08 -0.93 -3.62
CA TYR A 216 1.19 -1.55 -3.98
C TYR A 216 0.96 -2.73 -4.93
N LEU A 217 0.09 -3.68 -4.57
CA LEU A 217 -0.23 -4.85 -5.39
C LEU A 217 -0.83 -4.45 -6.74
N TYR A 218 -1.78 -3.51 -6.74
CA TYR A 218 -2.36 -2.98 -7.98
C TYR A 218 -1.28 -2.43 -8.92
N ASN A 219 -0.38 -1.59 -8.39
CA ASN A 219 0.67 -0.98 -9.19
C ASN A 219 1.63 -2.04 -9.76
N GLN A 220 2.00 -3.07 -9.00
CA GLN A 220 2.84 -4.17 -9.50
C GLN A 220 2.15 -4.96 -10.60
N PHE A 221 0.93 -5.45 -10.37
CA PHE A 221 0.20 -6.25 -11.36
C PHE A 221 -0.11 -5.45 -12.63
N SER A 222 -0.37 -4.15 -12.51
CA SER A 222 -0.55 -3.30 -13.69
C SER A 222 0.72 -3.21 -14.54
N GLN A 223 1.90 -3.08 -13.94
CA GLN A 223 3.17 -3.02 -14.67
C GLN A 223 3.54 -4.35 -15.34
N GLU A 224 3.19 -5.47 -14.73
CA GLU A 224 3.37 -6.82 -15.28
C GLU A 224 2.44 -7.07 -16.47
N GLY A 225 1.16 -6.71 -16.36
CA GLY A 225 0.19 -6.84 -17.46
C GLY A 225 0.57 -6.02 -18.70
N PHE A 226 1.22 -4.87 -18.53
CA PHE A 226 1.76 -4.05 -19.64
C PHE A 226 3.05 -4.63 -20.27
N ARG A 227 3.72 -5.62 -19.65
CA ARG A 227 4.88 -6.30 -20.24
C ARG A 227 4.50 -7.41 -21.23
N ASN A 228 3.25 -7.89 -21.23
CA ASN A 228 2.82 -9.00 -22.07
C ASN A 228 2.58 -8.63 -23.56
N ASP A 229 2.64 -7.35 -23.94
CA ASP A 229 2.55 -6.92 -25.35
C ASP A 229 3.89 -6.93 -26.10
N LYS A 230 5.00 -7.34 -25.47
CA LYS A 230 6.31 -7.47 -26.15
C LYS A 230 7.08 -8.73 -25.76
N LYS A 231 6.46 -9.90 -25.98
CA LYS A 231 7.11 -11.14 -26.48
C LYS A 231 6.11 -12.30 -26.41
N ALA A 232 5.23 -12.38 -27.41
CA ALA A 232 4.71 -13.67 -27.83
C ALA A 232 5.85 -14.46 -28.50
N ILE A 233 6.64 -15.17 -27.69
CA ILE A 233 7.45 -16.30 -28.16
C ILE A 233 7.10 -17.48 -27.26
N ILE A 234 6.08 -18.22 -27.71
CA ILE A 234 5.86 -19.66 -27.58
C ILE A 234 6.50 -20.32 -26.36
N MET A 235 5.68 -20.56 -25.33
CA MET A 235 5.66 -21.85 -24.64
C MET A 235 4.31 -22.00 -23.92
N GLU A 236 3.51 -22.95 -24.40
CA GLU A 236 2.34 -23.48 -23.69
C GLU A 236 2.80 -24.04 -22.35
N ILE A 237 2.51 -23.33 -21.27
CA ILE A 237 2.35 -23.90 -19.94
C ILE A 237 1.03 -23.34 -19.41
N GLU A 238 0.18 -24.24 -18.92
CA GLU A 238 -1.11 -23.96 -18.29
C GLU A 238 -0.94 -22.96 -17.12
N GLU A 239 -1.00 -21.65 -17.40
CA GLU A 239 -1.04 -20.58 -16.38
C GLU A 239 -2.35 -19.76 -16.39
N GLU A 240 -3.30 -20.08 -17.27
CA GLU A 240 -4.55 -19.31 -17.44
C GLU A 240 -5.56 -19.38 -16.27
N THR A 241 -5.26 -20.08 -15.17
CA THR A 241 -6.16 -20.16 -14.00
C THR A 241 -5.60 -19.58 -12.70
N LYS A 242 -4.33 -19.14 -12.64
CA LYS A 242 -3.77 -18.51 -11.43
C LYS A 242 -3.64 -16.99 -11.49
N GLU A 243 -3.47 -16.39 -12.67
CA GLU A 243 -3.22 -14.94 -12.79
C GLU A 243 -4.47 -14.06 -12.67
N LYS A 244 -5.67 -14.54 -13.06
CA LYS A 244 -6.92 -13.77 -12.87
C LYS A 244 -7.35 -13.60 -11.41
N GLY A 245 -6.75 -14.38 -10.49
CA GLY A 245 -7.09 -14.35 -9.06
C GLY A 245 -6.47 -13.20 -8.25
N THR A 246 -5.51 -12.44 -8.78
CA THR A 246 -4.74 -11.47 -7.98
C THR A 246 -5.26 -10.03 -8.11
N MET A 247 -5.45 -9.50 -9.32
CA MET A 247 -5.98 -8.14 -9.55
C MET A 247 -7.45 -8.02 -9.13
N GLU A 248 -8.29 -9.00 -9.49
CA GLU A 248 -9.70 -9.05 -9.07
C GLU A 248 -9.83 -9.07 -7.55
N ASN A 249 -8.94 -9.80 -6.86
CA ASN A 249 -8.91 -9.81 -5.40
C ASN A 249 -8.53 -8.43 -4.86
N VAL A 250 -7.51 -7.76 -5.40
CA VAL A 250 -7.15 -6.38 -4.97
C VAL A 250 -8.34 -5.42 -5.12
N ILE A 251 -9.05 -5.48 -6.24
CA ILE A 251 -10.25 -4.68 -6.51
C ILE A 251 -11.36 -4.99 -5.50
N LYS A 252 -11.64 -6.28 -5.27
CA LYS A 252 -12.65 -6.74 -4.31
C LYS A 252 -12.34 -6.26 -2.89
N GLN A 253 -11.09 -6.41 -2.44
CA GLN A 253 -10.66 -5.97 -1.11
C GLN A 253 -10.73 -4.43 -1.00
N THR A 254 -10.36 -3.70 -2.06
CA THR A 254 -10.47 -2.23 -2.09
C THR A 254 -11.91 -1.76 -1.95
N ASN A 255 -12.84 -2.34 -2.71
CA ASN A 255 -14.27 -2.05 -2.57
C ASN A 255 -14.80 -2.36 -1.16
N LYS A 256 -14.32 -3.45 -0.56
CA LYS A 256 -14.67 -3.80 0.82
C LYS A 256 -14.19 -2.74 1.81
N LEU A 257 -12.97 -2.25 1.67
CA LEU A 257 -12.44 -1.15 2.48
C LEU A 257 -13.22 0.15 2.26
N ILE A 258 -13.57 0.49 1.02
CA ILE A 258 -14.40 1.66 0.70
C ILE A 258 -15.75 1.58 1.41
N ASN A 259 -16.40 0.42 1.40
CA ASN A 259 -17.66 0.21 2.12
C ASN A 259 -17.52 0.39 3.64
N ILE A 260 -16.41 -0.07 4.23
CA ILE A 260 -16.13 0.15 5.65
C ILE A 260 -15.90 1.64 5.95
N ILE A 261 -15.11 2.33 5.12
CA ILE A 261 -14.86 3.77 5.23
C ILE A 261 -16.17 4.56 5.09
N ARG A 262 -17.04 4.17 4.16
CA ARG A 262 -18.39 4.74 3.99
C ARG A 262 -19.19 4.62 5.29
N LYS A 263 -19.19 3.45 5.96
CA LYS A 263 -19.88 3.28 7.25
C LYS A 263 -19.34 4.23 8.32
N TRP A 264 -18.02 4.45 8.38
CA TRP A 264 -17.40 5.34 9.37
C TRP A 264 -17.61 6.82 9.10
N HIS A 265 -17.88 7.21 7.86
CA HIS A 265 -18.08 8.60 7.48
C HIS A 265 -19.47 9.09 7.93
N LYS A 266 -19.55 9.65 9.15
CA LYS A 266 -20.81 10.09 9.78
C LYS A 266 -21.36 11.41 9.23
N THR A 267 -20.50 12.26 8.68
CA THR A 267 -20.83 13.59 8.17
C THR A 267 -21.19 13.61 6.68
N LYS A 268 -21.26 12.44 6.04
CA LYS A 268 -21.63 12.32 4.63
C LYS A 268 -23.09 12.71 4.41
N ASP A 269 -23.36 13.34 3.28
CA ASP A 269 -24.70 13.68 2.82
C ASP A 269 -25.15 12.79 1.66
N GLU A 270 -26.34 13.03 1.11
CA GLU A 270 -26.91 12.24 0.03
C GLU A 270 -26.03 12.19 -1.23
N LEU A 271 -25.35 13.28 -1.56
CA LEU A 271 -24.44 13.31 -2.72
C LEU A 271 -23.16 12.53 -2.44
N SER A 272 -22.64 12.62 -1.22
CA SER A 272 -21.53 11.79 -0.77
C SER A 272 -21.88 10.30 -0.83
N GLU A 273 -23.11 9.93 -0.46
CA GLU A 273 -23.59 8.55 -0.55
C GLU A 273 -23.57 8.01 -1.98
N VAL A 274 -24.15 8.76 -2.93
CA VAL A 274 -24.12 8.36 -4.35
C VAL A 274 -22.69 8.38 -4.90
N ALA A 275 -21.85 9.32 -4.46
CA ALA A 275 -20.45 9.36 -4.85
C ALA A 275 -19.67 8.12 -4.37
N TYR A 276 -19.99 7.55 -3.20
CA TYR A 276 -19.43 6.27 -2.77
C TYR A 276 -19.86 5.09 -3.66
N ASP A 277 -21.12 5.06 -4.07
CA ASP A 277 -21.64 4.02 -4.97
C ASP A 277 -20.92 4.08 -6.32
N GLU A 278 -20.79 5.27 -6.88
CA GLU A 278 -20.09 5.48 -8.15
C GLU A 278 -18.58 5.25 -8.05
N LEU A 279 -17.96 5.58 -6.91
CA LEU A 279 -16.55 5.27 -6.65
C LEU A 279 -16.31 3.75 -6.62
N SER A 280 -17.23 2.99 -6.03
CA SER A 280 -17.14 1.53 -5.99
C SER A 280 -17.30 0.91 -7.38
N GLN A 281 -18.19 1.48 -8.21
CA GLN A 281 -18.31 1.09 -9.62
C GLN A 281 -17.04 1.41 -10.41
N LEU A 282 -16.46 2.60 -10.18
CA LEU A 282 -15.20 3.01 -10.79
C LEU A 282 -14.07 2.02 -10.44
N ILE A 283 -13.87 1.71 -9.16
CA ILE A 283 -12.87 0.71 -8.73
C ILE A 283 -13.11 -0.66 -9.39
N SER A 284 -14.37 -1.06 -9.56
CA SER A 284 -14.72 -2.33 -10.20
C SER A 284 -14.43 -2.36 -11.71
N SER A 285 -14.44 -1.22 -12.39
CA SER A 285 -14.14 -1.14 -13.83
C SER A 285 -12.66 -0.95 -14.14
N ILE A 286 -11.84 -0.62 -13.15
CA ILE A 286 -10.44 -0.24 -13.32
C ILE A 286 -9.56 -1.35 -13.92
N SER A 287 -9.88 -2.63 -13.72
CA SER A 287 -9.12 -3.75 -14.32
C SER A 287 -9.11 -3.75 -15.86
N ASN A 288 -10.09 -3.09 -16.48
CA ASN A 288 -10.31 -3.14 -17.92
C ASN A 288 -9.81 -1.88 -18.64
N GLU A 289 -9.14 -0.97 -17.91
CA GLU A 289 -8.86 0.38 -18.37
C GLU A 289 -7.35 0.69 -18.29
N PRO A 290 -6.68 1.03 -19.41
CA PRO A 290 -5.23 1.19 -19.46
C PRO A 290 -4.71 2.35 -18.60
N ASP A 291 -5.52 3.38 -18.36
CA ASP A 291 -5.12 4.61 -17.64
C ASP A 291 -5.67 4.70 -16.20
N ALA A 292 -6.11 3.57 -15.64
CA ALA A 292 -6.76 3.53 -14.33
C ALA A 292 -5.81 3.69 -13.13
N THR A 293 -4.51 3.47 -13.33
CA THR A 293 -3.51 3.43 -12.24
C THR A 293 -3.47 4.72 -11.42
N HIS A 294 -3.56 5.87 -12.08
CA HIS A 294 -3.57 7.16 -11.41
C HIS A 294 -4.85 7.42 -10.62
N ALA A 295 -5.99 6.98 -11.15
CA ALA A 295 -7.27 7.06 -10.45
C ALA A 295 -7.24 6.19 -9.19
N PHE A 296 -6.78 4.94 -9.31
CA PHE A 296 -6.65 4.03 -8.17
C PHE A 296 -5.70 4.59 -7.11
N GLN A 297 -4.53 5.08 -7.52
CA GLN A 297 -3.56 5.71 -6.62
C GLN A 297 -4.17 6.88 -5.83
N LEU A 298 -4.90 7.75 -6.53
CA LEU A 298 -5.54 8.91 -5.92
C LEU A 298 -6.53 8.45 -4.83
N ILE A 299 -7.38 7.47 -5.15
CA ILE A 299 -8.40 6.96 -4.24
C ILE A 299 -7.77 6.38 -2.98
N THR A 300 -6.82 5.45 -3.11
CA THR A 300 -6.16 4.82 -1.96
C THR A 300 -5.31 5.80 -1.15
N THR A 301 -4.85 6.91 -1.75
CA THR A 301 -4.07 7.94 -1.06
C THR A 301 -4.94 8.87 -0.22
N TYR A 302 -6.10 9.29 -0.74
CA TYR A 302 -6.90 10.35 -0.12
C TYR A 302 -8.12 9.85 0.65
N LEU A 303 -8.73 8.74 0.23
CA LEU A 303 -9.86 8.12 0.93
C LEU A 303 -9.34 7.23 2.06
N THR A 304 -8.96 7.88 3.16
CA THR A 304 -8.43 7.22 4.36
C THR A 304 -9.35 7.43 5.56
N PRO A 305 -9.29 6.58 6.60
CA PRO A 305 -10.03 6.78 7.85
C PRO A 305 -9.82 8.18 8.42
N LYS A 306 -8.58 8.67 8.44
CA LYS A 306 -8.26 10.02 8.92
C LYS A 306 -8.99 11.13 8.14
N SER A 307 -9.16 10.97 6.83
CA SER A 307 -9.85 11.96 6.00
C SER A 307 -11.35 11.99 6.29
N VAL A 308 -12.00 10.83 6.44
CA VAL A 308 -13.47 10.74 6.58
C VAL A 308 -13.98 10.90 8.02
N LEU A 309 -13.13 10.67 9.01
CA LEU A 309 -13.46 10.90 10.42
C LEU A 309 -13.32 12.38 10.81
N SER A 310 -12.73 13.20 9.95
CA SER A 310 -12.69 14.65 10.13
C SER A 310 -14.09 15.24 9.90
N GLU A 311 -14.66 15.86 10.92
CA GLU A 311 -15.90 16.63 10.76
C GLU A 311 -15.68 17.90 9.93
N LYS A 312 -14.44 18.42 9.93
CA LYS A 312 -14.06 19.59 9.14
C LYS A 312 -13.90 19.21 7.66
N PRO A 313 -14.30 20.07 6.72
CA PRO A 313 -14.02 19.87 5.30
C PRO A 313 -12.52 19.87 5.02
N LEU A 314 -12.12 19.40 3.84
CA LEU A 314 -10.71 19.42 3.45
C LEU A 314 -10.13 20.84 3.50
N THR A 315 -8.89 20.94 3.98
CA THR A 315 -8.12 22.17 3.89
C THR A 315 -7.82 22.53 2.45
N MET A 316 -7.65 23.82 2.15
CA MET A 316 -7.27 24.29 0.82
C MET A 316 -6.02 23.61 0.25
N LYS A 317 -5.05 23.30 1.11
CA LYS A 317 -3.84 22.56 0.70
C LYS A 317 -4.17 21.15 0.18
N LYS A 318 -5.07 20.43 0.87
CA LYS A 318 -5.50 19.08 0.46
C LYS A 318 -6.41 19.11 -0.76
N LEU A 319 -7.29 20.10 -0.83
CA LEU A 319 -8.13 20.34 -2.01
C LEU A 319 -7.28 20.54 -3.25
N LYS A 320 -6.33 21.47 -3.21
CA LYS A 320 -5.37 21.72 -4.30
C LYS A 320 -4.61 20.46 -4.66
N SER A 321 -4.13 19.69 -3.68
CA SER A 321 -3.35 18.47 -3.95
C SER A 321 -4.16 17.33 -4.58
N ILE A 322 -5.48 17.26 -4.37
CA ILE A 322 -6.36 16.31 -5.06
C ILE A 322 -6.57 16.75 -6.51
N VAL A 323 -6.91 18.02 -6.75
CA VAL A 323 -7.21 18.49 -8.10
C VAL A 323 -5.95 18.50 -8.98
N SER A 324 -4.83 18.96 -8.44
CA SER A 324 -3.54 18.99 -9.15
C SER A 324 -2.83 17.63 -9.18
N PHE A 325 -3.48 16.55 -8.72
CA PHE A 325 -2.85 15.24 -8.67
C PHE A 325 -2.54 14.76 -10.09
N LYS A 326 -1.23 14.63 -10.37
CA LYS A 326 -0.63 14.07 -11.59
C LYS A 326 -1.32 14.55 -12.88
N GLU A 327 -1.11 15.82 -13.23
CA GLU A 327 -1.62 16.44 -14.45
C GLU A 327 -0.93 15.99 -15.76
N GLU A 328 0.00 15.02 -15.72
CA GLU A 328 0.83 14.64 -16.88
C GLU A 328 0.01 14.09 -18.07
N ASP A 329 -1.14 13.44 -17.82
CA ASP A 329 -2.10 13.05 -18.85
C ASP A 329 -3.41 13.85 -18.72
N ALA A 330 -3.50 14.94 -19.49
CA ALA A 330 -4.64 15.86 -19.48
C ALA A 330 -5.97 15.23 -19.93
N SER A 331 -5.95 14.03 -20.53
CA SER A 331 -7.10 13.34 -21.14
C SER A 331 -7.78 12.27 -20.27
N SER A 332 -7.22 11.90 -19.11
CA SER A 332 -7.78 10.78 -18.33
C SER A 332 -9.15 11.11 -17.71
N ILE A 333 -10.21 10.54 -18.28
CA ILE A 333 -11.60 10.63 -17.80
C ILE A 333 -11.73 9.97 -16.42
N LEU A 334 -11.10 8.82 -16.20
CA LEU A 334 -11.17 8.06 -14.95
C LEU A 334 -10.52 8.81 -13.78
N LEU A 335 -9.37 9.44 -14.01
CA LEU A 335 -8.72 10.26 -12.99
C LEU A 335 -9.56 11.49 -12.64
N SER A 336 -10.10 12.18 -13.65
CA SER A 336 -10.97 13.34 -13.46
C SER A 336 -12.23 12.95 -12.66
N LYS A 337 -12.82 11.81 -12.99
CA LYS A 337 -13.96 11.21 -12.27
C LYS A 337 -13.61 10.90 -10.81
N ALA A 338 -12.48 10.23 -10.56
CA ALA A 338 -12.02 9.93 -9.20
C ALA A 338 -11.78 11.19 -8.36
N LYS A 339 -11.18 12.25 -8.94
CA LYS A 339 -10.98 13.54 -8.25
C LYS A 339 -12.31 14.13 -7.79
N LEU A 340 -13.28 14.24 -8.69
CA LEU A 340 -14.57 14.84 -8.39
C LEU A 340 -15.35 14.02 -7.34
N LEU A 341 -15.37 12.69 -7.47
CA LEU A 341 -16.00 11.81 -6.47
C LEU A 341 -15.37 11.96 -5.08
N LEU A 342 -14.03 12.00 -4.99
CA LEU A 342 -13.34 12.22 -3.72
C LEU A 342 -13.62 13.59 -3.13
N LEU A 343 -13.74 14.63 -3.96
CA LEU A 343 -14.08 15.97 -3.49
C LEU A 343 -15.50 16.01 -2.94
N LEU A 344 -16.47 15.37 -3.61
CA LEU A 344 -17.84 15.27 -3.10
C LEU A 344 -17.87 14.56 -1.74
N ILE A 345 -17.18 13.43 -1.64
CA ILE A 345 -17.11 12.64 -0.41
C ILE A 345 -16.44 13.43 0.71
N LEU A 346 -15.26 14.02 0.49
CA LEU A 346 -14.42 14.55 1.58
C LEU A 346 -14.76 16.00 1.98
N GLN A 347 -15.73 16.63 1.31
CA GLN A 347 -16.18 17.97 1.64
C GLN A 347 -17.34 18.02 2.64
N ASN A 348 -17.90 16.87 3.09
CA ASN A 348 -18.91 16.81 4.14
C ASN A 348 -20.11 17.77 3.92
N GLY A 349 -20.54 17.99 2.67
CA GLY A 349 -21.61 18.93 2.35
C GLY A 349 -21.26 20.42 2.38
N TYR A 350 -19.99 20.79 2.65
CA TYR A 350 -19.56 22.19 2.75
C TYR A 350 -19.45 22.92 1.41
N TYR A 351 -19.54 22.20 0.29
CA TYR A 351 -19.60 22.77 -1.05
C TYR A 351 -20.80 23.72 -1.27
N TYR A 352 -21.83 23.68 -0.42
CA TYR A 352 -22.94 24.65 -0.38
C TYR A 352 -22.64 25.93 0.42
N LYS A 353 -21.85 25.80 1.50
CA LYS A 353 -21.69 26.85 2.51
C LYS A 353 -20.65 27.89 2.13
N THR A 354 -19.68 27.53 1.28
CA THR A 354 -18.62 28.44 0.83
C THR A 354 -19.12 29.56 -0.10
N TYR A 355 -20.38 29.50 -0.56
CA TYR A 355 -20.89 30.32 -1.66
C TYR A 355 -22.26 30.99 -1.39
N SER A 356 -22.79 30.90 -0.15
CA SER A 356 -24.15 31.37 0.18
C SER A 356 -24.24 32.84 0.62
N LYS A 357 -23.17 33.62 0.50
CA LYS A 357 -23.19 35.07 0.74
C LYS A 357 -22.59 35.77 -0.47
N GLU A 358 -23.23 36.85 -0.91
CA GLU A 358 -22.82 37.77 -1.99
C GLU A 358 -21.50 38.53 -1.68
N GLU A 359 -20.60 37.93 -0.91
CA GLU A 359 -19.25 38.43 -0.68
C GLU A 359 -18.34 37.93 -1.80
N ALA A 360 -17.42 38.79 -2.25
CA ALA A 360 -16.43 38.43 -3.25
C ALA A 360 -15.76 37.10 -2.85
N LEU A 361 -15.76 36.15 -3.78
CA LEU A 361 -15.14 34.86 -3.52
C LEU A 361 -13.67 35.09 -3.17
N PRO A 362 -13.16 34.51 -2.06
CA PRO A 362 -11.72 34.48 -1.82
C PRO A 362 -11.04 33.97 -3.09
N GLU A 363 -9.89 34.54 -3.45
CA GLU A 363 -9.12 34.16 -4.65
C GLU A 363 -8.91 32.64 -4.72
N GLU A 364 -8.81 32.00 -3.55
CA GLU A 364 -8.71 30.55 -3.39
C GLU A 364 -9.96 29.77 -3.80
N ALA A 365 -11.16 30.33 -3.57
CA ALA A 365 -12.43 29.72 -3.97
C ALA A 365 -12.68 29.86 -5.48
N ILE A 366 -12.13 30.92 -6.11
CA ILE A 366 -12.13 31.12 -7.56
C ILE A 366 -11.22 30.07 -8.23
N ILE A 367 -9.98 29.94 -7.76
CA ILE A 367 -9.03 28.93 -8.26
C ILE A 367 -9.61 27.51 -8.12
N MET A 368 -10.25 27.20 -6.98
CA MET A 368 -10.91 25.91 -6.77
C MET A 368 -12.05 25.65 -7.75
N LYS A 369 -12.86 26.67 -8.03
CA LYS A 369 -13.94 26.58 -9.01
C LYS A 369 -13.38 26.32 -10.40
N GLU A 370 -12.39 27.08 -10.84
CA GLU A 370 -11.74 26.88 -12.16
C GLU A 370 -11.14 25.49 -12.30
N CYS A 371 -10.45 25.02 -11.27
CA CYS A 371 -9.89 23.68 -11.18
C CYS A 371 -10.96 22.58 -11.24
N PHE A 372 -12.07 22.74 -10.50
CA PHE A 372 -13.19 21.79 -10.52
C PHE A 372 -13.88 21.76 -11.89
N LEU A 373 -14.09 22.94 -12.49
CA LEU A 373 -14.66 23.09 -13.83
C LEU A 373 -13.83 22.40 -14.89
N LYS A 374 -12.51 22.58 -14.86
CA LYS A 374 -11.58 21.92 -15.79
C LYS A 374 -11.72 20.40 -15.76
N GLU A 375 -11.84 19.80 -14.57
CA GLU A 375 -12.01 18.35 -14.43
C GLU A 375 -13.44 17.91 -14.79
N TYR A 376 -14.46 18.68 -14.41
CA TYR A 376 -15.87 18.43 -14.75
C TYR A 376 -16.12 18.39 -16.26
N GLU A 377 -15.54 19.34 -17.01
CA GLU A 377 -15.71 19.44 -18.45
C GLU A 377 -15.26 18.18 -19.20
N LYS A 378 -14.30 17.43 -18.65
CA LYS A 378 -13.81 16.16 -19.22
C LYS A 378 -14.80 15.01 -19.06
N VAL A 379 -15.66 15.06 -18.04
CA VAL A 379 -16.53 13.94 -17.62
C VAL A 379 -18.02 14.24 -17.76
N LYS A 380 -18.42 15.49 -18.05
CA LYS A 380 -19.83 15.93 -18.15
C LYS A 380 -20.69 15.13 -19.14
N ASN A 381 -20.06 14.48 -20.13
CA ASN A 381 -20.76 13.69 -21.15
C ASN A 381 -21.06 12.24 -20.70
N ASP A 382 -20.55 11.81 -19.54
CA ASP A 382 -20.87 10.51 -18.95
C ASP A 382 -22.27 10.54 -18.33
N LYS A 383 -23.30 10.33 -19.16
CA LYS A 383 -24.73 10.41 -18.77
C LYS A 383 -25.14 9.42 -17.67
N LYS A 384 -24.31 8.44 -17.33
CA LYS A 384 -24.56 7.46 -16.25
C LYS A 384 -24.00 7.92 -14.89
N SER A 385 -23.21 8.99 -14.88
CA SER A 385 -22.51 9.50 -13.70
C SER A 385 -23.32 10.54 -12.93
N ILE A 386 -23.25 10.53 -11.58
CA ILE A 386 -23.76 11.66 -10.79
C ILE A 386 -23.04 12.95 -11.18
N ILE A 387 -21.79 12.83 -11.63
CA ILE A 387 -20.98 13.95 -12.06
C ILE A 387 -21.68 14.71 -13.18
N SER A 388 -22.28 14.04 -14.16
CA SER A 388 -23.04 14.70 -15.24
C SER A 388 -24.26 15.49 -14.75
N SER A 389 -24.80 15.13 -13.58
CA SER A 389 -25.92 15.83 -12.92
C SER A 389 -25.48 16.84 -11.85
N LEU A 390 -24.18 16.98 -11.58
CA LEU A 390 -23.68 17.85 -10.52
C LEU A 390 -24.06 19.31 -10.71
N PHE A 391 -24.27 19.80 -11.93
CA PHE A 391 -24.71 21.18 -12.13
C PHE A 391 -26.10 21.48 -11.52
N ILE A 392 -26.95 20.45 -11.36
CA ILE A 392 -28.25 20.57 -10.67
C ILE A 392 -28.01 20.76 -9.17
N HIS A 393 -27.03 20.05 -8.64
CA HIS A 393 -26.75 19.99 -7.21
C HIS A 393 -25.75 21.02 -6.73
N LEU A 394 -24.86 21.50 -7.60
CA LEU A 394 -23.76 22.43 -7.36
C LEU A 394 -23.69 23.49 -8.47
N PRO A 395 -24.79 24.23 -8.72
CA PRO A 395 -24.84 25.18 -9.82
C PRO A 395 -23.62 26.13 -9.77
N TYR A 396 -23.34 26.74 -8.62
CA TYR A 396 -22.26 27.73 -8.52
C TYR A 396 -20.85 27.20 -8.86
N LEU A 397 -20.63 25.89 -8.79
CA LEU A 397 -19.39 25.21 -9.16
C LEU A 397 -19.37 24.72 -10.61
N CYS A 398 -20.52 24.63 -11.29
CA CYS A 398 -20.66 24.13 -12.66
C CYS A 398 -21.66 24.99 -13.47
N PRO A 399 -21.22 25.79 -14.48
CA PRO A 399 -22.14 26.45 -15.37
C PRO A 399 -22.96 25.39 -16.12
N PRO A 400 -24.22 25.68 -16.45
CA PRO A 400 -25.03 24.78 -17.23
C PRO A 400 -24.35 24.63 -18.61
N PRO A 401 -24.32 23.43 -19.21
CA PRO A 401 -23.78 23.26 -20.56
C PRO A 401 -24.48 24.23 -21.52
N PRO A 402 -23.78 24.75 -22.55
CA PRO A 402 -24.25 25.85 -23.41
C PRO A 402 -25.53 25.59 -24.21
N HIS A 403 -26.05 24.35 -24.17
CA HIS A 403 -27.32 23.94 -24.79
C HIS A 403 -28.38 23.44 -23.79
N SER A 404 -28.15 23.58 -22.48
CA SER A 404 -29.18 23.30 -21.49
C SER A 404 -29.96 24.57 -21.16
N CYS A 405 -31.25 24.56 -21.46
CA CYS A 405 -32.18 25.67 -21.20
C CYS A 405 -32.47 25.92 -19.71
N PHE A 406 -31.49 25.69 -18.82
CA PHE A 406 -31.60 26.02 -17.40
C PHE A 406 -31.01 27.40 -17.16
N LYS A 407 -31.83 28.43 -17.42
CA LYS A 407 -31.53 29.79 -16.97
C LYS A 407 -31.52 29.81 -15.44
N TYR A 408 -30.41 30.29 -14.90
CA TYR A 408 -30.24 30.61 -13.49
C TYR A 408 -31.20 31.72 -13.07
N SER A 409 -32.31 31.33 -12.46
CA SER A 409 -32.91 32.02 -11.33
C SER A 409 -34.17 31.27 -10.88
N ALA A 410 -34.30 31.03 -9.58
CA ALA A 410 -35.54 30.64 -8.89
C ALA A 410 -36.04 29.17 -8.91
N ALA A 411 -35.22 28.15 -9.18
CA ALA A 411 -35.73 26.77 -9.33
C ALA A 411 -35.17 25.70 -8.36
N ILE A 412 -34.93 26.01 -7.08
CA ILE A 412 -34.77 24.95 -6.05
C ILE A 412 -36.14 24.30 -5.71
N THR A 413 -37.26 24.92 -6.08
CA THR A 413 -38.60 24.41 -5.74
C THR A 413 -39.27 23.56 -6.85
N ILE A 414 -38.68 23.43 -8.05
CA ILE A 414 -39.33 22.78 -9.21
C ILE A 414 -38.52 21.59 -9.74
N CYS A 415 -37.97 20.75 -8.85
CA CYS A 415 -37.43 19.44 -9.24
C CYS A 415 -38.35 18.27 -8.82
N ASN A 416 -39.48 18.55 -8.16
CA ASN A 416 -40.49 17.54 -7.82
C ASN A 416 -41.63 17.43 -8.86
N GLN A 417 -41.71 18.31 -9.85
CA GLN A 417 -42.74 18.26 -10.90
C GLN A 417 -42.29 17.62 -12.23
N CYS A 418 -41.00 17.30 -12.39
CA CYS A 418 -40.49 16.64 -13.60
C CYS A 418 -40.49 15.09 -13.55
N LYS A 419 -41.04 14.48 -12.49
CA LYS A 419 -41.29 13.03 -12.43
C LYS A 419 -42.61 12.59 -13.07
N SER A 420 -43.42 13.51 -13.59
CA SER A 420 -44.71 13.17 -14.20
C SER A 420 -44.86 13.80 -15.59
N THR A 421 -44.13 13.31 -16.59
CA THR A 421 -44.54 13.30 -18.01
C THR A 421 -43.38 12.94 -18.93
N THR A 422 -42.94 11.68 -19.01
CA THR A 422 -42.43 11.07 -20.26
C THR A 422 -42.13 9.57 -20.10
N THR A 423 -43.16 8.73 -20.05
CA THR A 423 -43.25 7.44 -20.78
C THR A 423 -44.53 6.70 -20.40
N GLN A 424 -45.62 6.98 -21.12
CA GLN A 424 -46.66 5.99 -21.45
C GLN A 424 -47.65 6.63 -22.43
N LYS A 425 -47.18 6.83 -23.67
CA LYS A 425 -48.09 6.84 -24.81
C LYS A 425 -47.77 5.59 -25.62
N LYS A 426 -48.82 4.77 -25.77
CA LYS A 426 -49.02 3.71 -26.76
C LYS A 426 -48.39 2.36 -26.44
N ALA A 427 -49.17 1.49 -25.82
CA ALA A 427 -49.84 0.40 -26.53
C ALA A 427 -50.56 -0.47 -25.50
N ASN A 428 -51.89 -0.44 -25.49
CA ASN A 428 -52.69 -1.65 -25.70
C ASN A 428 -54.17 -1.37 -25.50
N VAL A 429 -54.90 -1.66 -26.59
CA VAL A 429 -56.19 -2.36 -26.55
C VAL A 429 -57.38 -1.51 -26.13
N ALA A 430 -58.04 -1.00 -27.17
CA ALA A 430 -59.49 -0.99 -27.24
C ALA A 430 -60.02 -2.33 -26.70
N TYR A 431 -60.69 -2.32 -25.55
CA TYR A 431 -61.80 -3.20 -25.23
C TYR A 431 -62.35 -2.83 -23.84
N TYR A 432 -63.68 -2.77 -23.78
CA TYR A 432 -64.55 -2.88 -22.60
C TYR A 432 -65.12 -1.62 -21.91
N TYR A 433 -66.44 -1.45 -22.20
CA TYR A 433 -67.53 -0.74 -21.50
C TYR A 433 -67.48 0.80 -21.51
N LYS A 434 -68.42 1.59 -22.10
CA LYS A 434 -69.87 1.50 -22.38
C LYS A 434 -70.70 0.96 -21.22
N ILE A 435 -71.71 1.75 -20.81
CA ILE A 435 -72.73 1.51 -19.77
C ILE A 435 -72.21 1.99 -18.40
N GLN A 436 -72.77 3.01 -17.73
CA GLN A 436 -74.13 3.57 -17.74
C GLN A 436 -74.09 5.07 -17.45
#